data_AF-X0SX08-F1
#
_entry.id   AF-X0SX08-F1
#
_cell.length_a   1.000
_cell.length_b   1.000
_cell.length_c   1.000
_cell.angle_alpha   90.00
_cell.angle_beta   90.00
_cell.angle_gamma   90.00
#
_symmetry.space_group_name_H-M   'P 1'
#
loop_
_entity.id
_entity.type
_entity.pdbx_description
1 polymer ?
#
loop_
_entity_poly.entity_id
_entity_poly.type
_entity_poly.pdbx_seq_one_letter_code
_entity_poly.pdbx_strand_id
1 'polypeptide(L)'
;MNSNMNTPKLLGAAFLLQAVASLVSGLILLQPLIVPGNIIDSMTNIANNALQMRASIVVEMITAIGIVILGVLLFITLKKISMKISLVALGLYIIEAGILAASRIPAFSLLRISQESVIAGHPTYLQTLGNLFYESQ
;
A
#
# COMPACT_ATOMS: atom_id res chain seq x y z
N MET A 1 -18.29 26.60 22.49
CA MET A 1 -17.05 26.23 21.79
C MET A 1 -16.46 24.99 22.47
N ASN A 2 -16.85 23.78 22.03
CA ASN A 2 -16.28 22.53 22.58
C ASN A 2 -15.50 21.84 21.46
N SER A 3 -14.25 22.24 21.29
CA SER A 3 -13.30 21.51 20.46
C SER A 3 -12.95 20.25 21.23
N ASN A 4 -13.61 19.13 20.89
CA ASN A 4 -13.30 17.81 21.43
C ASN A 4 -11.77 17.62 21.42
N MET A 5 -11.16 17.68 22.61
CA MET A 5 -9.70 17.71 22.80
C MET A 5 -8.99 16.45 22.26
N ASN A 6 -9.77 15.47 21.81
CA ASN A 6 -9.33 14.21 21.26
C ASN A 6 -9.11 14.23 19.74
N THR A 7 -9.70 15.17 18.99
CA THR A 7 -9.58 15.21 17.51
C THR A 7 -8.13 15.41 17.01
N PRO A 8 -7.33 16.34 17.58
CA PRO A 8 -5.93 16.50 17.16
C PRO A 8 -5.06 15.29 17.51
N LYS A 9 -5.31 14.66 18.67
CA LYS A 9 -4.62 13.43 19.08
C LYS A 9 -4.95 12.25 18.17
N LEU A 10 -6.23 12.14 17.76
CA LEU A 10 -6.69 11.10 16.83
C LEU A 10 -6.07 11.29 15.44
N LEU A 11 -5.93 12.54 14.98
CA LEU A 11 -5.24 12.88 13.73
C LEU A 11 -3.76 12.48 13.77
N GLY A 12 -3.05 12.81 14.86
CA GLY A 12 -1.67 12.40 15.05
C GLY A 12 -1.49 10.88 15.11
N ALA A 13 -2.38 10.20 15.82
CA ALA A 13 -2.38 8.73 15.90
C ALA A 13 -2.64 8.08 14.53
N ALA A 14 -3.60 8.60 13.76
CA ALA A 14 -3.90 8.10 12.41
C ALA A 14 -2.70 8.30 11.46
N PHE A 15 -2.00 9.44 11.56
CA PHE A 15 -0.79 9.72 10.78
C PHE A 15 0.35 8.76 11.12
N LEU A 16 0.59 8.53 12.42
CA LEU A 16 1.63 7.60 12.86
C LEU A 16 1.29 6.16 12.47
N LEU A 17 0.03 5.75 12.60
CA LEU A 17 -0.42 4.42 12.20
C LEU A 17 -0.23 4.22 10.69
N GLN A 18 -0.60 5.20 9.86
CA GLN A 18 -0.36 5.18 8.42
C GLN A 18 1.14 5.01 8.09
N ALA A 19 2.01 5.82 8.72
CA ALA A 19 3.44 5.76 8.48
C ALA A 19 4.03 4.40 8.88
N VAL A 20 3.66 3.88 10.05
CA VAL A 20 4.11 2.57 10.53
C VAL A 20 3.59 1.45 9.64
N ALA A 21 2.32 1.48 9.23
CA ALA A 21 1.74 0.45 8.38
C ALA A 21 2.42 0.39 7.00
N SER A 22 2.72 1.55 6.41
CA SER A 22 3.47 1.64 5.16
C SER A 22 4.90 1.11 5.29
N LEU A 23 5.61 1.47 6.38
CA LEU A 23 6.96 0.97 6.65
C LEU A 23 6.99 -0.54 6.87
N VAL A 24 6.03 -1.09 7.64
CA VAL A 24 5.93 -2.53 7.90
C VAL A 24 5.65 -3.28 6.60
N SER A 25 4.73 -2.79 5.77
CA SER A 25 4.44 -3.43 4.49
C SER A 25 5.65 -3.44 3.54
N GLY A 26 6.34 -2.31 3.37
CA GLY A 26 7.48 -2.21 2.47
C GLY A 26 8.73 -2.96 2.96
N LEU A 27 9.19 -2.64 4.17
CA LEU A 27 10.49 -3.10 4.67
C LEU A 27 10.44 -4.50 5.26
N ILE A 28 9.33 -4.87 5.90
CA ILE A 28 9.24 -6.14 6.64
C ILE A 28 8.51 -7.19 5.81
N LEU A 29 7.48 -6.80 5.08
CA LEU A 29 6.66 -7.77 4.35
C LEU A 29 7.04 -7.94 2.88
N LEU A 30 7.60 -6.95 2.19
CA LEU A 30 7.94 -7.01 0.76
C LEU A 30 9.44 -7.21 0.50
N GLN A 31 10.29 -6.44 1.18
CA GLN A 31 11.75 -6.48 1.00
C GLN A 31 12.36 -7.90 1.12
N PRO A 32 11.96 -8.75 2.08
CA PRO A 32 12.55 -10.09 2.22
C PRO A 32 12.22 -11.05 1.07
N LEU A 33 11.18 -10.77 0.26
CA LEU A 33 10.82 -11.61 -0.87
C LEU A 33 11.52 -11.21 -2.17
N ILE A 34 12.14 -10.04 -2.21
CA ILE A 34 12.79 -9.49 -3.39
C ILE A 34 14.29 -9.76 -3.28
N VAL A 35 14.82 -10.54 -4.21
CA VAL A 35 16.26 -10.80 -4.39
C VAL A 35 16.77 -9.86 -5.48
N PRO A 36 17.53 -8.80 -5.12
CA PRO A 36 18.00 -7.82 -6.10
C PRO A 36 18.84 -8.49 -7.19
N GLY A 37 18.51 -8.24 -8.45
CA GLY A 37 19.24 -8.78 -9.60
C GLY A 37 18.90 -10.24 -9.96
N ASN A 38 18.03 -10.93 -9.21
CA ASN A 38 17.54 -12.26 -9.58
C ASN A 38 16.00 -12.34 -9.47
N ILE A 39 15.34 -12.12 -10.61
CA ILE A 39 13.88 -12.19 -10.70
C ILE A 39 13.36 -13.62 -10.50
N ILE A 40 14.13 -14.64 -10.89
CA ILE A 40 13.73 -16.05 -10.73
C ILE A 40 13.67 -16.40 -9.24
N ASP A 41 14.69 -16.02 -8.47
CA ASP A 41 14.72 -16.24 -7.02
C ASP A 41 13.63 -15.40 -6.32
N SER A 42 13.41 -14.16 -6.76
CA SER A 42 12.34 -13.30 -6.24
C SER A 42 10.96 -13.93 -6.47
N MET A 43 10.67 -14.37 -7.70
CA MET A 43 9.41 -15.03 -8.04
C MET A 43 9.23 -16.35 -7.28
N THR A 44 10.32 -17.09 -7.07
CA THR A 44 10.30 -18.33 -6.28
C THR A 44 9.97 -18.04 -4.81
N ASN A 45 10.61 -17.03 -4.21
CA ASN A 45 10.32 -16.60 -2.84
C ASN A 45 8.89 -16.10 -2.68
N ILE A 46 8.37 -15.36 -3.67
CA ILE A 46 7.00 -14.82 -3.69
C ILE A 46 5.97 -15.94 -3.84
N ALA A 47 6.24 -16.92 -4.69
CA ALA A 47 5.38 -18.09 -4.85
C ALA A 47 5.34 -18.94 -3.56
N ASN A 48 6.51 -19.16 -2.94
CA ASN A 48 6.64 -19.95 -1.70
C ASN A 48 6.03 -19.23 -0.48
N ASN A 49 6.09 -17.89 -0.45
CA ASN A 49 5.56 -17.07 0.65
C ASN A 49 4.31 -16.27 0.20
N ALA A 50 3.44 -16.90 -0.59
CA ALA A 50 2.23 -16.26 -1.12
C ALA A 50 1.33 -15.66 -0.03
N LEU A 51 1.31 -16.26 1.18
CA LEU A 51 0.56 -15.74 2.31
C LEU A 51 1.11 -14.39 2.79
N GLN A 52 2.43 -14.22 2.83
CA GLN A 52 3.10 -12.98 3.23
C GLN A 52 2.82 -11.85 2.22
N MET A 53 2.87 -12.16 0.92
CA MET A 53 2.52 -11.22 -0.15
C MET A 53 1.05 -10.76 -0.02
N ARG A 54 0.12 -11.70 0.19
CA ARG A 54 -1.30 -11.37 0.39
C ARG A 54 -1.54 -10.56 1.66
N ALA A 55 -0.87 -10.91 2.77
CA ALA A 55 -0.96 -10.16 4.01
C ALA A 55 -0.45 -8.72 3.82
N SER A 56 0.66 -8.53 3.10
CA SER A 56 1.18 -7.20 2.76
C SER A 56 0.14 -6.36 2.03
N ILE A 57 -0.52 -6.93 1.01
CA ILE A 57 -1.55 -6.22 0.25
C ILE A 57 -2.77 -5.87 1.12
N VAL A 58 -3.19 -6.77 2.02
CA VAL A 58 -4.30 -6.49 2.95
C VAL A 58 -3.94 -5.34 3.91
N VAL A 59 -2.72 -5.34 4.46
CA VAL A 59 -2.24 -4.27 5.34
C VAL A 59 -2.22 -2.92 4.61
N GLU A 60 -1.80 -2.91 3.34
CA GLU A 60 -1.83 -1.74 2.46
C GLU A 60 -3.25 -1.23 2.19
N MET A 61 -4.22 -2.13 1.99
CA MET A 61 -5.63 -1.75 1.85
C MET A 61 -6.21 -1.17 3.14
N ILE A 62 -5.85 -1.72 4.30
CA ILE A 62 -6.22 -1.15 5.60
C ILE A 62 -5.60 0.25 5.76
N THR A 63 -4.36 0.43 5.27
CA THR A 63 -3.69 1.74 5.27
C THR A 63 -4.44 2.74 4.40
N ALA A 64 -4.92 2.35 3.22
CA ALA A 64 -5.76 3.20 2.36
C ALA A 64 -7.06 3.64 3.08
N ILE A 65 -7.70 2.75 3.84
CA ILE A 65 -8.86 3.11 4.68
C ILE A 65 -8.44 4.13 5.76
N GLY A 66 -7.28 3.92 6.38
CA GLY A 66 -6.70 4.87 7.34
C GLY A 66 -6.51 6.27 6.76
N ILE A 67 -5.98 6.36 5.53
CA ILE A 67 -5.80 7.60 4.77
C ILE A 67 -7.15 8.30 4.56
N VAL A 68 -8.19 7.58 4.16
CA VAL A 68 -9.54 8.15 3.98
C VAL A 68 -10.08 8.71 5.30
N ILE A 69 -9.97 7.95 6.40
CA ILE A 69 -10.39 8.40 7.75
C ILE A 69 -9.62 9.67 8.13
N LEU A 70 -8.32 9.71 7.84
CA LEU A 70 -7.47 10.86 8.12
C LEU A 70 -7.93 12.10 7.34
N GLY A 71 -8.22 11.94 6.06
CA GLY A 71 -8.80 13.00 5.21
C GLY A 71 -10.11 13.54 5.78
N VAL A 72 -11.01 12.68 6.27
CA VAL A 72 -12.27 13.07 6.90
C VAL A 72 -12.04 13.82 8.22
N LEU A 73 -11.13 13.35 9.07
CA LEU A 73 -10.79 14.02 10.33
C LEU A 73 -10.17 15.39 10.08
N LEU A 74 -9.30 15.49 9.08
CA LEU A 74 -8.69 16.74 8.66
C LEU A 74 -9.75 17.71 8.13
N PHE A 75 -10.71 17.23 7.33
CA PHE A 75 -11.86 18.01 6.88
C PHE A 75 -12.68 18.58 8.05
N ILE A 76 -13.03 17.75 9.03
CA ILE A 76 -13.82 18.16 10.21
C ILE A 76 -13.07 19.21 11.05
N THR A 77 -11.74 19.14 11.08
CA THR A 77 -10.90 20.06 11.85
C THR A 77 -10.73 21.39 11.11
N LEU A 78 -10.38 21.35 9.82
CA LEU A 78 -10.09 22.53 9.02
C LEU A 78 -11.34 23.31 8.60
N LYS A 79 -12.52 22.66 8.51
CA LYS A 79 -13.77 23.37 8.14
C LYS A 79 -14.11 24.51 9.10
N LYS A 80 -13.61 24.45 10.34
CA LYS A 80 -13.78 25.49 11.36
C LYS A 80 -12.99 26.78 11.03
N ILE A 81 -11.91 26.65 10.26
CA ILE A 81 -11.04 27.76 9.85
C ILE A 81 -11.43 28.21 8.44
N SER A 82 -11.50 27.28 7.50
CA SER A 82 -11.95 27.57 6.13
C SER A 82 -12.47 26.33 5.42
N MET A 83 -13.66 26.46 4.83
CA MET A 83 -14.32 25.37 4.10
C MET A 83 -13.58 24.98 2.81
N LYS A 84 -12.94 25.96 2.14
CA LYS A 84 -12.19 25.72 0.90
C LYS A 84 -10.97 24.83 1.15
N ILE A 85 -10.15 25.16 2.16
CA ILE A 85 -8.94 24.39 2.47
C ILE A 85 -9.31 22.99 2.99
N SER A 86 -10.40 22.85 3.76
CA SER A 86 -10.84 21.52 4.19
C SER A 86 -11.24 20.62 3.02
N LEU A 87 -11.92 21.15 2.00
CA LEU A 87 -12.30 20.38 0.81
C LEU A 87 -11.08 19.95 -0.01
N VAL A 88 -10.11 20.85 -0.19
CA VAL A 88 -8.86 20.53 -0.89
C VAL A 88 -8.11 19.42 -0.14
N ALA A 89 -8.00 19.53 1.17
CA ALA A 89 -7.37 18.52 2.00
C ALA A 89 -8.06 17.15 1.85
N LEU A 90 -9.40 17.10 1.96
CA LEU A 90 -10.15 15.86 1.76
C LEU A 90 -9.90 15.28 0.36
N GLY A 91 -9.94 16.11 -0.68
CA GLY A 91 -9.71 15.68 -2.06
C GLY A 91 -8.32 15.04 -2.25
N LEU A 92 -7.28 15.64 -1.67
CA LEU A 92 -5.92 15.09 -1.72
C LEU A 92 -5.83 13.71 -1.05
N TYR A 93 -6.44 13.54 0.13
CA TYR A 93 -6.43 12.25 0.83
C TYR A 93 -7.20 11.16 0.09
N ILE A 94 -8.31 11.50 -0.57
CA ILE A 94 -9.04 10.54 -1.42
C ILE A 94 -8.20 10.13 -2.63
N ILE A 95 -7.51 11.09 -3.26
CA ILE A 95 -6.62 10.80 -4.38
C ILE A 95 -5.44 9.92 -3.92
N GLU A 96 -4.81 10.24 -2.78
CA GLU A 96 -3.72 9.46 -2.20
C GLU A 96 -4.15 8.02 -1.92
N ALA A 97 -5.31 7.82 -1.28
CA ALA A 97 -5.86 6.49 -1.03
C ALA A 97 -6.14 5.74 -2.34
N GLY A 98 -6.63 6.43 -3.37
CA GLY A 98 -6.86 5.87 -4.70
C GLY A 98 -5.57 5.42 -5.39
N ILE A 99 -4.52 6.25 -5.35
CA ILE A 99 -3.20 5.91 -5.91
C ILE A 99 -2.61 4.71 -5.17
N LEU A 100 -2.66 4.70 -3.83
CA LEU A 100 -2.17 3.59 -3.02
C LEU A 100 -2.92 2.28 -3.31
N ALA A 101 -4.23 2.36 -3.55
CA ALA A 101 -5.01 1.19 -3.92
C ALA A 101 -4.64 0.68 -5.33
N ALA A 102 -4.50 1.59 -6.29
CA ALA A 102 -4.14 1.26 -7.66
C ALA A 102 -2.73 0.65 -7.77
N SER A 103 -1.77 1.10 -6.94
CA SER A 103 -0.41 0.56 -6.93
C SER A 103 -0.33 -0.91 -6.46
N ARG A 104 -1.42 -1.49 -5.91
CA ARG A 104 -1.46 -2.91 -5.55
C ARG A 104 -1.81 -3.85 -6.70
N ILE A 105 -2.32 -3.33 -7.81
CA ILE A 105 -2.62 -4.12 -9.02
C ILE A 105 -1.38 -4.88 -9.52
N PRO A 106 -0.21 -4.24 -9.74
CA PRO A 106 0.99 -4.96 -10.19
C PRO A 106 1.45 -6.01 -9.16
N ALA A 107 1.33 -5.73 -7.86
CA ALA A 107 1.68 -6.70 -6.80
C ALA A 107 0.83 -7.98 -6.85
N PHE A 108 -0.48 -7.86 -7.13
CA PHE A 108 -1.35 -9.03 -7.34
C PHE A 108 -0.98 -9.82 -8.60
N SER A 109 -0.72 -9.12 -9.70
CA SER A 109 -0.28 -9.73 -10.96
C SER A 109 1.04 -10.48 -10.77
N LEU A 110 2.00 -9.88 -10.07
CA LEU A 110 3.30 -10.45 -9.80
C LEU A 110 3.18 -11.71 -8.93
N LEU A 111 2.32 -11.72 -7.91
CA LEU A 111 2.03 -12.94 -7.14
C LEU A 111 1.51 -14.07 -8.03
N ARG A 112 0.55 -13.76 -8.92
CA ARG A 112 -0.05 -14.77 -9.80
C ARG A 112 0.97 -15.34 -10.79
N ILE A 113 1.74 -14.46 -11.42
CA ILE A 113 2.76 -14.82 -12.41
C ILE A 113 3.92 -15.57 -11.75
N SER A 114 4.27 -15.22 -10.52
CA SER A 114 5.26 -15.95 -9.72
C SER A 114 4.84 -17.40 -9.49
N GLN A 115 3.59 -17.62 -9.07
CA GLN A 115 3.05 -18.97 -8.88
C GLN A 115 3.03 -19.78 -10.17
N GLU A 116 2.58 -19.19 -11.29
CA GLU A 116 2.59 -19.85 -12.59
C GLU A 116 4.01 -20.13 -13.09
N SER A 117 4.98 -19.24 -12.81
CA SER A 117 6.37 -19.44 -13.20
C SER A 117 7.01 -20.64 -12.51
N VAL A 118 6.75 -20.84 -11.22
CA VAL A 118 7.31 -21.97 -10.46
C VAL A 118 6.73 -23.30 -10.96
N ILE A 119 5.44 -23.33 -11.29
CA ILE A 119 4.78 -24.53 -11.83
C ILE A 119 5.31 -24.86 -13.24
N ALA A 120 5.54 -23.84 -14.07
CA ALA A 120 5.98 -24.01 -15.45
C ALA A 120 7.51 -24.15 -15.62
N GLY A 121 8.29 -24.11 -14.53
CA GLY A 121 9.76 -24.22 -14.57
C GLY A 121 10.46 -22.96 -15.10
N HIS A 122 9.93 -21.78 -14.79
CA HIS A 122 10.44 -20.45 -15.15
C HIS A 122 10.60 -20.20 -16.66
N PRO A 123 9.53 -20.30 -17.45
CA PRO A 123 9.60 -19.97 -18.87
C PRO A 123 9.93 -18.48 -19.07
N THR A 124 10.74 -18.18 -20.09
CA THR A 124 11.32 -16.84 -20.33
C THR A 124 10.25 -15.74 -20.45
N TYR A 125 9.07 -16.04 -21.00
CA TYR A 125 7.98 -15.05 -21.11
C TYR A 125 7.42 -14.62 -19.74
N LEU A 126 7.34 -15.53 -18.76
CA LEU A 126 6.88 -15.19 -17.41
C LEU A 126 7.93 -14.42 -16.62
N GLN A 127 9.23 -14.64 -16.90
CA GLN A 127 10.30 -13.85 -16.30
C GLN A 127 10.26 -12.40 -16.78
N THR A 128 10.06 -12.18 -18.09
CA THR A 128 9.91 -10.83 -18.65
C THR A 128 8.69 -10.11 -18.07
N LEU A 129 7.55 -10.81 -17.96
CA LEU A 129 6.36 -10.25 -17.32
C LEU A 129 6.61 -9.95 -15.83
N GLY A 130 7.28 -10.84 -15.10
CA GLY A 130 7.67 -10.62 -13.70
C GLY A 130 8.51 -9.36 -13.52
N ASN A 131 9.49 -9.12 -14.39
CA ASN A 131 10.29 -7.90 -14.38
C ASN A 131 9.46 -6.64 -14.64
N LEU A 132 8.56 -6.66 -15.62
CA LEU A 132 7.69 -5.51 -15.91
C LEU A 132 6.79 -5.13 -14.73
N PHE A 133 6.25 -6.14 -14.02
CA PHE A 133 5.45 -5.88 -12.83
C PHE A 133 6.28 -5.47 -11.61
N TYR A 134 7.53 -5.92 -11.54
CA TYR A 134 8.47 -5.50 -10.51
C TYR A 134 8.87 -4.03 -10.67
N GLU A 135 9.13 -3.57 -11.90
CA GLU A 135 9.49 -2.18 -12.20
C GLU A 135 8.32 -1.20 -12.05
N SER A 136 7.07 -1.68 -12.03
CA SER A 136 5.86 -0.85 -11.96
C SER A 136 5.22 -0.78 -10.57
N GLN A 137 5.84 -1.41 -9.56
CA GLN A 137 5.41 -1.39 -8.17
C GLN A 137 6.04 -0.22 -7.40
#